data_AF-A0AAZ3PDB6-F1
#
_entry.id   AF-A0AAZ3PDB6-F1
#
_cell.length_a   1.000
_cell.length_b   1.000
_cell.length_c   1.000
_cell.angle_alpha   90.00
_cell.angle_beta   90.00
_cell.angle_gamma   90.00
#
_symmetry.space_group_name_H-M   'P 1'
#
loop_
_entity.id
_entity.type
_entity.pdbx_description
1 polymer ?
#
loop_
_entity_poly.entity_id
_entity_poly.type
_entity_poly.pdbx_seq_one_letter_code
_entity_poly.pdbx_strand_id
1 'polypeptide(L)'
;RCVIAGSLFGMLLRYVSITDPNTLMLVSFPGDILMRMLKMLILPLIISSLITGLAGLDARSSGRMGSRAMVYYMSTTVIAAILGVILDTAPKNQEVSSVDAFLDLIRNLFPENLVQACFQQVGPRPRTRTGPRRRTKP
;
A
#
# COMPACT_ATOMS: atom_id res chain seq x y z
N ARG A 1 26.10 1.97 2.13
CA ARG A 1 26.95 2.31 0.97
C ARG A 1 26.17 2.20 -0.35
N CYS A 2 25.47 1.10 -0.63
CA CYS A 2 24.66 0.94 -1.85
C CYS A 2 23.57 2.03 -2.01
N VAL A 3 22.88 2.42 -0.94
CA VAL A 3 21.87 3.51 -0.97
C VAL A 3 22.50 4.87 -1.31
N ILE A 4 23.66 5.18 -0.73
CA ILE A 4 24.37 6.45 -1.00
C ILE A 4 24.89 6.47 -2.45
N ALA A 5 25.50 5.37 -2.89
CA ALA A 5 25.97 5.23 -4.26
C ALA A 5 24.83 5.30 -5.27
N GLY A 6 23.70 4.64 -5.00
CA GLY A 6 22.50 4.69 -5.85
C GLY A 6 21.86 6.07 -5.89
N SER A 7 21.76 6.77 -4.76
CA SER A 7 21.26 8.14 -4.69
C SER A 7 22.15 9.12 -5.47
N LEU A 8 23.48 9.03 -5.29
CA LEU A 8 24.46 9.86 -6.00
C LEU A 8 24.44 9.58 -7.51
N PHE A 9 24.38 8.30 -7.91
CA PHE A 9 24.29 7.89 -9.30
C PHE A 9 22.98 8.35 -9.96
N GLY A 10 21.85 8.23 -9.27
CA GLY A 10 20.56 8.74 -9.75
C GLY A 10 20.53 10.26 -9.92
N MET A 11 21.13 11.01 -8.98
CA MET A 11 21.27 12.45 -9.06
C MET A 11 22.20 12.88 -10.19
N LEU A 12 23.31 12.16 -10.41
CA LEU A 12 24.24 12.40 -11.51
C LEU A 12 23.60 12.11 -12.88
N LEU A 13 22.88 10.99 -13.03
CA LEU A 13 22.14 10.67 -14.25
C LEU A 13 21.08 11.74 -14.58
N ARG A 14 20.40 12.28 -13.56
CA ARG A 14 19.46 13.39 -13.73
C ARG A 14 20.15 14.70 -14.11
N TYR A 15 21.35 14.96 -13.58
CA TYR A 15 22.14 16.14 -13.93
C TYR A 15 22.63 16.13 -15.39
N VAL A 16 22.99 14.97 -15.93
CA VAL A 16 23.48 14.83 -17.31
C VAL A 16 22.32 14.84 -18.35
N SER A 17 21.06 14.91 -17.92
CA SER A 17 19.85 15.08 -18.77
C SER A 17 19.73 14.09 -19.95
N ILE A 18 20.36 12.92 -19.86
CA ILE A 18 20.20 11.82 -20.83
C ILE A 18 18.79 11.26 -20.64
N THR A 19 17.83 11.84 -21.35
CA THR A 19 16.40 11.51 -21.27
C THR A 19 15.97 10.72 -22.50
N ASP A 20 16.78 9.74 -22.88
CA ASP A 20 16.37 8.77 -23.88
C ASP A 20 15.49 7.70 -23.21
N PRO A 21 14.27 7.43 -23.69
CA PRO A 21 13.36 6.45 -23.08
C PRO A 21 13.97 5.05 -22.96
N ASN A 22 14.87 4.69 -23.87
CA ASN A 22 15.51 3.37 -23.91
C ASN A 22 16.56 3.19 -22.81
N THR A 23 17.33 4.24 -22.47
CA THR A 23 18.35 4.16 -21.41
C THR A 23 17.70 4.13 -20.03
N LEU A 24 16.56 4.82 -19.86
CA LEU A 24 15.78 4.76 -18.61
C LEU A 24 15.23 3.35 -18.33
N MET A 25 14.70 2.65 -19.33
CA MET A 25 14.25 1.26 -19.16
C MET A 25 15.41 0.32 -18.80
N LEU A 26 16.58 0.48 -19.41
CA LEU A 26 17.77 -0.32 -19.10
C LEU A 26 18.26 -0.10 -17.67
N VAL A 27 18.21 1.14 -17.17
CA VAL A 27 18.64 1.49 -15.81
C VAL A 27 17.65 1.02 -14.74
N SER A 28 16.33 1.04 -15.01
CA SER A 28 15.32 0.55 -14.04
C SER A 28 15.21 -0.97 -13.97
N PHE A 29 15.60 -1.66 -15.05
CA PHE A 29 15.50 -3.11 -15.21
C PHE A 29 15.97 -3.95 -14.00
N PRO A 30 17.17 -3.74 -13.41
CA PRO A 30 17.60 -4.53 -12.24
C PRO A 30 16.70 -4.31 -11.01
N GLY A 31 16.16 -3.08 -10.83
CA GLY A 31 15.21 -2.78 -9.75
C GLY A 31 13.86 -3.45 -9.97
N ASP A 32 13.39 -3.49 -11.22
CA ASP A 32 12.14 -4.15 -11.59
C ASP A 32 12.21 -5.67 -11.38
N ILE A 33 13.32 -6.31 -11.72
CA ILE A 33 13.52 -7.75 -11.46
C ILE A 33 13.52 -8.02 -9.95
N LEU A 34 14.25 -7.23 -9.17
CA LEU A 34 14.28 -7.38 -7.71
C LEU A 34 12.89 -7.25 -7.10
N MET A 35 12.12 -6.24 -7.51
CA MET A 35 10.76 -6.02 -7.03
C MET A 35 9.81 -7.16 -7.41
N ARG A 36 9.97 -7.77 -8.59
CA ARG A 36 9.19 -8.95 -9.00
C ARG A 36 9.53 -10.18 -8.15
N MET A 37 10.82 -10.41 -7.89
CA MET A 37 11.28 -11.52 -7.02
C MET A 37 10.73 -11.37 -5.60
N LEU A 38 10.84 -10.18 -4.99
CA LEU A 38 10.32 -9.94 -3.63
C LEU A 38 8.80 -10.10 -3.54
N LYS A 39 8.04 -9.62 -4.54
CA LYS A 39 6.58 -9.75 -4.57
C LYS A 39 6.10 -11.20 -4.70
N MET A 40 6.85 -12.09 -5.35
CA MET A 40 6.49 -13.51 -5.38
C MET A 40 6.74 -14.22 -4.05
N LEU A 41 7.75 -13.78 -3.29
CA LEU A 41 8.12 -14.37 -2.00
C LEU A 41 7.24 -13.89 -0.85
N ILE A 42 6.73 -12.66 -0.90
CA ILE A 42 6.00 -12.06 0.21
C ILE A 42 4.73 -12.84 0.59
N LEU A 43 3.94 -13.30 -0.39
CA LEU A 43 2.69 -14.02 -0.17
C LEU A 43 2.89 -15.34 0.60
N PRO A 44 3.73 -16.30 0.12
CA PRO A 44 3.96 -17.56 0.83
C PRO A 44 4.66 -17.36 2.17
N LEU A 45 5.58 -16.39 2.29
CA LEU A 45 6.27 -16.12 3.54
C LEU A 45 5.34 -15.57 4.62
N ILE A 46 4.42 -14.67 4.27
CA ILE A 46 3.46 -14.14 5.24
C ILE A 46 2.55 -15.26 5.75
N ILE A 47 1.95 -16.06 4.85
CA ILE A 47 1.02 -17.13 5.24
C ILE A 47 1.72 -18.17 6.13
N SER A 48 2.89 -18.66 5.74
CA SER A 48 3.64 -19.63 6.55
C SER A 48 4.07 -19.05 7.90
N SER A 49 4.55 -17.81 7.94
CA SER A 49 4.95 -17.16 9.20
C SER A 49 3.77 -16.97 10.17
N LEU A 50 2.59 -16.61 9.67
CA LEU A 50 1.38 -16.46 10.48
C LEU A 50 0.89 -17.80 11.03
N ILE A 51 0.87 -18.86 10.20
CA ILE A 51 0.47 -20.20 10.63
C ILE A 51 1.41 -20.72 11.72
N THR A 52 2.73 -20.71 11.48
CA THR A 52 3.72 -21.19 12.45
C THR A 52 3.74 -20.33 13.71
N GLY A 53 3.64 -19.00 13.58
CA GLY A 53 3.64 -18.07 14.71
C GLY A 53 2.42 -18.22 15.62
N LEU A 54 1.25 -18.52 15.05
CA LEU A 54 0.03 -18.78 15.82
C LEU A 54 -0.04 -20.21 16.36
N ALA A 55 0.51 -21.20 15.65
CA ALA A 55 0.51 -22.60 16.08
C ALA A 55 1.44 -22.86 17.27
N GLY A 56 2.51 -22.08 17.43
CA GLY A 56 3.49 -22.24 18.51
C GLY A 56 3.13 -21.57 19.84
N LEU A 57 1.99 -20.87 19.93
CA LEU A 57 1.61 -20.09 21.10
C LEU A 57 0.20 -20.47 21.59
N ASP A 58 0.03 -20.57 22.91
CA ASP A 58 -1.30 -20.76 23.51
C ASP A 58 -2.25 -19.61 23.16
N ALA A 59 -3.54 -19.92 22.94
CA ALA A 59 -4.55 -18.92 22.58
C ALA A 59 -4.59 -17.72 23.56
N ARG A 60 -4.39 -17.98 24.86
CA ARG A 60 -4.38 -16.94 25.91
C ARG A 60 -3.14 -16.05 25.86
N SER A 61 -1.97 -16.59 25.50
CA SER A 61 -0.73 -15.81 25.41
C SER A 61 -0.68 -15.05 24.08
N SER A 62 -1.11 -15.67 22.98
CA SER A 62 -1.26 -15.05 21.66
C SER A 62 -2.17 -13.82 21.70
N GLY A 63 -3.33 -13.90 22.37
CA GLY A 63 -4.24 -12.75 22.52
C GLY A 63 -3.65 -11.59 23.33
N ARG A 64 -2.81 -11.86 24.34
CA ARG A 64 -2.13 -10.82 25.13
C ARG A 64 -0.99 -10.17 24.35
N MET A 65 -0.27 -10.93 23.53
CA MET A 65 0.72 -10.36 22.62
C MET A 65 0.05 -9.50 21.54
N GLY A 66 -1.01 -10.00 20.91
CA GLY A 66 -1.77 -9.28 19.89
C GLY A 66 -2.40 -7.99 20.41
N SER A 67 -3.01 -8.01 21.60
CA SER A 67 -3.61 -6.80 22.20
C SER A 67 -2.56 -5.73 22.53
N ARG A 68 -1.38 -6.10 23.04
CA ARG A 68 -0.27 -5.15 23.24
C ARG A 68 0.19 -4.54 21.92
N ALA A 69 0.30 -5.35 20.86
CA ALA A 69 0.65 -4.87 19.53
C ALA A 69 -0.41 -3.90 18.98
N MET A 70 -1.69 -4.22 19.13
CA MET A 70 -2.80 -3.37 18.67
C MET A 70 -2.81 -2.01 19.36
N VAL A 71 -2.64 -1.98 20.69
CA VAL A 71 -2.56 -0.71 21.45
C VAL A 71 -1.35 0.12 21.02
N TYR A 72 -0.21 -0.52 20.79
CA TYR A 72 1.01 0.15 20.29
C TYR A 72 0.82 0.75 18.89
N TYR A 73 0.20 0.01 17.97
CA TYR A 73 -0.09 0.54 16.63
C TYR A 73 -1.08 1.69 16.67
N MET A 74 -2.17 1.57 17.43
CA MET A 74 -3.16 2.64 17.53
C MET A 74 -2.55 3.94 18.08
N SER A 75 -1.73 3.86 19.15
CA SER A 75 -1.11 5.05 19.73
C SER A 75 -0.13 5.72 18.76
N THR A 76 0.72 4.95 18.07
CA THR A 76 1.68 5.52 17.10
C THR A 76 0.97 6.14 15.88
N THR A 77 -0.13 5.53 15.42
CA THR A 77 -0.88 6.05 14.27
C THR A 77 -1.56 7.38 14.59
N VAL A 78 -2.10 7.51 15.81
CA VAL A 78 -2.70 8.77 16.29
C VAL A 78 -1.64 9.86 16.42
N ILE A 79 -0.48 9.56 17.01
CA ILE A 79 0.63 10.53 17.13
C ILE A 79 1.10 10.96 15.73
N ALA A 80 1.29 10.01 14.81
CA ALA A 80 1.68 10.31 13.43
C ALA A 80 0.63 11.14 12.68
N ALA A 81 -0.67 10.86 12.87
CA ALA A 81 -1.75 11.64 12.25
C ALA A 81 -1.80 13.07 12.79
N ILE A 82 -1.63 13.28 14.10
CA ILE A 82 -1.56 14.61 14.70
C ILE A 82 -0.37 15.40 14.14
N LEU A 83 0.81 14.78 14.09
CA LEU A 83 2.00 15.39 13.48
C LEU A 83 1.78 15.72 12.00
N GLY A 84 1.15 14.80 11.25
CA GLY A 84 0.80 15.01 9.85
C GLY A 84 -0.11 16.21 9.64
N VAL A 85 -1.16 16.36 10.46
CA VAL A 85 -2.10 17.49 10.38
C VAL A 85 -1.47 18.81 10.83
N ILE A 86 -0.53 18.80 11.78
CA ILE A 86 0.17 20.02 12.20
C ILE A 86 1.12 20.51 11.11
N LEU A 87 1.80 19.59 10.42
CA LEU A 87 2.74 19.91 9.35
C LEU A 87 2.04 20.23 8.01
N ASP A 88 0.90 19.57 7.75
CA ASP A 88 0.12 19.78 6.54
C ASP A 88 -0.84 20.97 6.69
N THR A 89 -0.63 22.00 5.89
CA THR A 89 -1.37 23.27 5.99
C THR A 89 -2.61 23.32 5.09
N ALA A 90 -2.98 22.23 4.40
CA ALA A 90 -4.06 22.24 3.42
C ALA A 90 -4.86 20.91 3.36
N PRO A 91 -5.90 20.74 4.20
CA PRO A 91 -6.77 19.57 4.11
C PRO A 91 -7.52 19.55 2.76
N LYS A 92 -7.22 18.57 1.91
CA LYS A 92 -8.00 18.32 0.67
C LYS A 92 -9.29 17.61 1.04
N ASN A 93 -10.43 18.26 0.80
CA ASN A 93 -11.73 17.66 1.04
C ASN A 93 -12.08 16.66 -0.08
N GLN A 94 -11.94 15.36 0.21
CA GLN A 94 -12.39 14.30 -0.69
C GLN A 94 -13.72 13.76 -0.16
N GLU A 95 -14.81 13.97 -0.91
CA GLU A 95 -16.12 13.39 -0.59
C GLU A 95 -16.10 11.88 -0.80
N VAL A 96 -15.66 11.16 0.23
CA VAL A 96 -15.88 9.73 0.39
C VAL A 96 -16.92 9.54 1.48
N SER A 97 -18.00 8.83 1.16
CA SER A 97 -18.94 8.40 2.18
C SER A 97 -18.20 7.47 3.13
N SER A 98 -18.11 7.84 4.40
CA SER A 98 -17.42 7.05 5.43
C SER A 98 -18.04 5.66 5.59
N VAL A 99 -19.36 5.56 5.38
CA VAL A 99 -20.08 4.28 5.36
C VAL A 99 -19.62 3.43 4.19
N ASP A 100 -19.46 4.00 2.98
CA ASP A 100 -18.96 3.24 1.83
C ASP A 100 -17.52 2.78 2.07
N ALA A 101 -16.67 3.63 2.65
CA ALA A 101 -15.28 3.27 2.97
C ALA A 101 -15.18 2.17 4.04
N PHE A 102 -16.03 2.22 5.06
CA PHE A 102 -16.09 1.18 6.09
C PHE A 102 -16.64 -0.14 5.53
N LEU A 103 -17.69 -0.07 4.70
CA LEU A 103 -18.22 -1.24 4.01
C LEU A 103 -17.19 -1.85 3.05
N ASP A 104 -16.41 -1.03 2.35
CA ASP A 104 -15.33 -1.49 1.48
C ASP A 104 -14.17 -2.10 2.27
N LEU A 105 -13.84 -1.57 3.45
CA LEU A 105 -12.87 -2.18 4.36
C LEU A 105 -13.33 -3.57 4.81
N ILE A 106 -14.58 -3.72 5.25
CA ILE A 106 -15.12 -5.03 5.67
C ILE A 106 -15.13 -6.02 4.50
N ARG A 107 -15.53 -5.58 3.30
CA ARG A 107 -15.49 -6.41 2.09
C ARG A 107 -14.08 -6.88 1.73
N ASN A 108 -13.08 -6.04 1.97
CA ASN A 108 -11.68 -6.40 1.75
C ASN A 108 -11.07 -7.24 2.89
N LEU A 109 -11.60 -7.13 4.11
CA LEU A 109 -11.21 -7.95 5.26
C LEU A 109 -11.69 -9.41 5.09
N PHE A 110 -12.90 -9.59 4.55
CA PHE A 110 -13.45 -10.90 4.18
C PHE A 110 -13.61 -10.99 2.67
N PRO A 111 -12.51 -11.25 1.93
CA PRO A 111 -12.57 -11.31 0.48
C PRO A 111 -13.56 -12.38 0.02
N GLU A 112 -14.38 -12.04 -0.98
CA GLU A 112 -15.35 -12.95 -1.61
C GLU A 112 -14.69 -14.22 -2.18
N ASN A 113 -13.40 -14.13 -2.53
CA ASN A 113 -12.60 -15.25 -3.03
C ASN A 113 -11.16 -15.16 -2.48
N LEU A 114 -10.77 -16.07 -1.59
CA LEU A 114 -9.42 -16.08 -1.00
C LEU A 114 -8.32 -16.30 -2.05
N VAL A 115 -8.56 -17.19 -3.02
CA VAL A 115 -7.61 -17.45 -4.12
C VAL A 115 -7.46 -16.21 -5.00
N GLN A 116 -8.57 -15.54 -5.33
CA GLN A 116 -8.52 -14.34 -6.15
C GLN A 116 -7.84 -13.18 -5.41
N ALA A 117 -8.12 -12.97 -4.12
CA ALA A 117 -7.52 -11.91 -3.32
C ALA A 117 -5.98 -12.03 -3.20
N CYS A 118 -5.45 -13.26 -3.23
CA CYS A 118 -4.00 -13.51 -3.23
C CYS A 118 -3.30 -13.11 -4.55
N PHE A 119 -4.03 -13.09 -5.68
CA PHE A 119 -3.46 -12.80 -7.01
C PHE A 119 -3.98 -11.49 -7.64
N GLN A 120 -5.10 -10.97 -7.15
CA GLN A 120 -5.79 -9.79 -7.66
C GLN A 120 -6.28 -8.95 -6.49
N GLN A 121 -5.57 -7.87 -6.18
CA GLN A 121 -6.09 -6.86 -5.25
C GLN A 121 -7.23 -6.11 -5.92
N VAL A 122 -8.42 -6.13 -5.29
CA VAL A 122 -9.58 -5.38 -5.75
C VAL A 122 -9.31 -3.88 -5.51
N GLY A 123 -8.87 -3.18 -6.55
CA GLY A 123 -8.74 -1.73 -6.52
C GLY A 123 -10.12 -1.07 -6.40
N PRO A 124 -10.24 0.08 -5.73
CA PRO A 124 -11.50 0.80 -5.64
C PRO A 124 -12.06 1.02 -7.05
N ARG A 125 -13.28 0.54 -7.31
CA ARG A 125 -13.94 0.74 -8.61
C ARG A 125 -13.97 2.25 -8.88
N PRO A 126 -13.45 2.74 -10.03
CA PRO A 126 -13.74 4.10 -10.44
C PRO A 126 -15.25 4.21 -10.48
N ARG A 127 -15.84 5.05 -9.62
CA ARG A 127 -17.26 5.38 -9.74
C ARG A 127 -17.45 5.97 -11.14
N THR A 128 -17.98 5.16 -12.04
CA THR A 128 -18.60 5.62 -13.27
C THR A 128 -19.54 6.74 -12.85
N ARG A 129 -19.29 7.95 -13.34
CA ARG A 129 -20.26 9.03 -13.33
C ARG A 129 -21.48 8.56 -14.11
N THR A 130 -22.40 7.85 -13.47
CA THR A 130 -23.80 7.76 -13.91
C THR A 130 -24.49 9.03 -13.40
N GLY A 131 -24.19 10.14 -14.07
CA GLY A 131 -24.96 11.38 -14.05
C GLY A 131 -25.29 11.73 -15.50
N PRO A 132 -26.56 11.99 -15.85
CA PRO A 132 -27.02 12.00 -17.23
C PRO A 132 -26.32 13.09 -18.03
N ARG A 133 -25.89 12.74 -19.25
CA ARG A 133 -25.56 13.70 -20.32
C ARG A 133 -26.65 14.77 -20.38
N ARG A 134 -26.42 15.94 -19.76
CA ARG A 134 -27.18 17.15 -20.09
C ARG A 134 -26.66 17.65 -21.43
N ARG A 135 -27.42 17.25 -22.44
CA ARG A 135 -27.71 17.95 -23.69
C ARG A 135 -27.80 19.47 -23.49
N THR A 136 -27.54 20.22 -24.57
CA THR A 136 -27.80 21.66 -24.83
C THR A 136 -26.80 22.62 -24.18
N LYS A 137 -26.28 23.67 -24.82
CA LYS A 137 -26.27 24.31 -26.17
C LYS A 137 -25.40 25.59 -25.98
N PRO A 138 -25.15 26.45 -26.97
CA PRO A 138 -25.18 26.29 -28.43
C PRO A 138 -23.78 26.35 -29.05
#